data_AF-A0A1W1BF34-F1
#
_entry.id   AF-A0A1W1BF34-F1
#
_cell.length_a   1.000
_cell.length_b   1.000
_cell.length_c   1.000
_cell.angle_alpha   90.00
_cell.angle_beta   90.00
_cell.angle_gamma   90.00
#
_symmetry.space_group_name_H-M   'P 1'
#
loop_
_entity.id
_entity.type
_entity.pdbx_description
1 polymer ?
#
loop_
_entity_poly.entity_id
_entity_poly.type
_entity_poly.pdbx_seq_one_letter_code
_entity_poly.pdbx_strand_id
1 'polypeptide(L)'
;MLLNTQESAAKMARLDVEYTEKNFESNRTGSTIEQMTKDYGFKDTNDFLLSLQTDIKLPEKTRDVYLYLPYRMLNILPTVSLFSNMDLMTGKGKKKPFFFVSRQFKDTNSKIDFGRGIYLDKATSSIIIGQQHLPIKRFVKTTYNKEIKLQTDVKVLNATANLSVIYMSNYNTFLILDEKMYNSMYIQLMVLEHADKNLFDEVILNPQVKIYKLKV
;
A
#
# COMPACT_ATOMS: atom_id res chain seq x y z
N MET A 1 -2.92 -3.87 7.44
CA MET A 1 -1.63 -3.15 7.56
C MET A 1 -1.12 -2.63 6.22
N LEU A 2 -0.58 -3.48 5.33
CA LEU A 2 0.12 -3.05 4.10
C LEU A 2 -0.67 -2.18 3.11
N LEU A 3 -2.00 -2.33 3.07
CA LEU A 3 -2.90 -1.61 2.17
C LEU A 3 -3.62 -0.41 2.81
N ASN A 4 -3.30 -0.10 4.06
CA ASN A 4 -3.79 1.11 4.73
C ASN A 4 -2.76 2.23 4.61
N THR A 5 -3.09 3.42 5.07
CA THR A 5 -2.16 4.55 5.17
C THR A 5 -0.98 4.20 6.07
N GLN A 6 0.13 4.93 5.90
CA GLN A 6 1.33 4.76 6.72
C GLN A 6 1.03 4.86 8.22
N GLU A 7 0.22 5.84 8.62
CA GLU A 7 -0.16 6.07 10.02
C GLU A 7 -0.89 4.88 10.66
N SER A 8 -2.01 4.45 10.07
CA SER A 8 -2.77 3.32 10.62
C SER A 8 -1.97 2.02 10.53
N ALA A 9 -1.13 1.87 9.51
CA ALA A 9 -0.27 0.70 9.38
C ALA A 9 0.85 0.67 10.42
N ALA A 10 1.47 1.81 10.74
CA ALA A 10 2.47 1.96 11.79
C ALA A 10 1.90 1.64 13.17
N LYS A 11 0.73 2.21 13.51
CA LYS A 11 -0.01 1.92 14.75
C LYS A 11 -0.34 0.43 14.86
N MET A 12 -0.87 -0.16 13.79
CA MET A 12 -1.18 -1.60 13.77
C MET A 12 0.08 -2.46 13.91
N ALA A 13 1.20 -2.09 13.29
CA ALA A 13 2.46 -2.83 13.39
C ALA A 13 2.98 -2.87 14.83
N ARG A 14 2.95 -1.72 15.54
CA ARG A 14 3.31 -1.65 16.96
C ARG A 14 2.37 -2.52 17.79
N LEU A 15 1.06 -2.36 17.62
CA LEU A 15 0.05 -3.11 18.37
C LEU A 15 0.20 -4.62 18.17
N ASP A 16 0.29 -5.07 16.94
CA ASP A 16 0.38 -6.49 16.58
C ASP A 16 1.59 -7.15 17.23
N VAL A 17 2.76 -6.51 17.18
CA VAL A 17 3.98 -7.05 17.77
C VAL A 17 3.89 -7.10 19.29
N GLU A 18 3.48 -6.01 19.95
CA GLU A 18 3.46 -5.96 21.42
C GLU A 18 2.39 -6.89 22.01
N TYR A 19 1.22 -6.98 21.39
CA TYR A 19 0.18 -7.92 21.84
C TYR A 19 0.56 -9.37 21.55
N THR A 20 1.23 -9.65 20.42
CA THR A 20 1.70 -11.00 20.11
C THR A 20 2.68 -11.47 21.17
N GLU A 21 3.66 -10.64 21.55
CA GLU A 21 4.58 -11.00 22.62
C GLU A 21 3.86 -11.21 23.95
N LYS A 22 3.01 -10.26 24.35
CA LYS A 22 2.27 -10.34 25.60
C LYS A 22 1.45 -11.63 25.69
N ASN A 23 0.89 -12.10 24.57
CA ASN A 23 0.15 -13.35 24.51
C ASN A 23 1.06 -14.58 24.71
N PHE A 24 2.28 -14.56 24.16
CA PHE A 24 3.27 -15.60 24.44
C PHE A 24 3.68 -15.62 25.92
N GLU A 25 3.99 -14.46 26.51
CA GLU A 25 4.41 -14.36 27.92
C GLU A 25 3.32 -14.81 28.90
N SER A 26 2.07 -14.49 28.60
CA SER A 26 0.93 -14.81 29.45
C SER A 26 0.27 -16.16 29.14
N ASN A 27 0.83 -16.96 28.22
CA ASN A 27 0.26 -18.21 27.71
C ASN A 27 -1.22 -18.07 27.32
N ARG A 28 -1.62 -16.89 26.85
CA ARG A 28 -3.01 -16.62 26.48
C ARG A 28 -3.29 -17.18 25.09
N THR A 29 -4.33 -17.99 25.00
CA THR A 29 -4.86 -18.50 23.74
C THR A 29 -6.05 -17.64 23.30
N GLY A 30 -6.08 -17.21 22.05
CA GLY A 30 -7.17 -16.38 21.51
C GLY A 30 -6.76 -15.48 20.34
N SER A 31 -7.74 -14.75 19.81
CA SER A 31 -7.54 -13.81 18.71
C SER A 31 -6.89 -12.52 19.22
N THR A 32 -5.67 -12.22 18.77
CA THR A 32 -4.94 -10.99 19.13
C THR A 32 -5.75 -9.74 18.78
N ILE A 33 -6.39 -9.72 17.60
CA ILE A 33 -7.19 -8.55 17.17
C ILE A 33 -8.44 -8.37 18.05
N GLU A 34 -9.06 -9.45 18.50
CA GLU A 34 -10.23 -9.37 19.41
C GLU A 34 -9.84 -8.76 20.76
N GLN A 35 -8.67 -9.14 21.28
CA GLN A 35 -8.14 -8.58 22.52
C GLN A 35 -7.86 -7.09 22.39
N MET A 36 -7.18 -6.67 21.31
CA MET A 36 -6.98 -5.25 21.04
C MET A 36 -8.31 -4.50 20.99
N THR A 37 -9.31 -5.02 20.27
CA THR A 37 -10.65 -4.42 20.20
C THR A 37 -11.23 -4.18 21.60
N LYS A 38 -11.18 -5.20 22.47
CA LYS A 38 -11.71 -5.14 23.84
C LYS A 38 -10.92 -4.20 24.75
N ASP A 39 -9.60 -4.28 24.71
CA ASP A 39 -8.71 -3.46 25.56
C ASP A 39 -8.84 -1.96 25.25
N TYR A 40 -9.16 -1.62 24.00
CA TYR A 40 -9.45 -0.26 23.57
C TYR A 40 -10.92 0.14 23.73
N GLY A 41 -11.75 -0.70 24.35
CA GLY A 41 -13.14 -0.40 24.70
C GLY A 41 -14.15 -0.54 23.54
N PHE A 42 -13.75 -1.13 22.42
CA PHE A 42 -14.63 -1.36 21.28
C PHE A 42 -15.37 -2.70 21.40
N LYS A 43 -16.58 -2.75 20.83
CA LYS A 43 -17.35 -3.99 20.63
C LYS A 43 -17.25 -4.52 19.21
N ASP A 44 -17.02 -3.62 18.25
CA ASP A 44 -16.85 -3.93 16.83
C ASP A 44 -15.38 -3.76 16.45
N THR A 45 -14.80 -4.79 15.82
CA THR A 45 -13.39 -4.77 15.42
C THR A 45 -13.14 -3.80 14.26
N ASN A 46 -14.12 -3.58 13.37
CA ASN A 46 -14.00 -2.58 12.32
C ASN A 46 -13.93 -1.15 12.91
N ASP A 47 -14.67 -0.87 13.98
CA ASP A 47 -14.62 0.43 14.66
C ASP A 47 -13.25 0.66 15.30
N PHE A 48 -12.70 -0.37 15.95
CA PHE A 48 -11.32 -0.33 16.44
C PHE A 48 -10.32 -0.06 15.31
N LEU A 49 -10.42 -0.79 14.18
CA LEU A 49 -9.53 -0.58 13.04
C LEU A 49 -9.66 0.82 12.41
N LEU A 50 -10.86 1.40 12.41
CA LEU A 50 -11.09 2.78 11.98
C LEU A 50 -10.45 3.78 12.96
N SER A 51 -10.49 3.51 14.26
CA SER A 51 -9.86 4.36 15.28
C SER A 51 -8.35 4.50 15.10
N LEU A 52 -7.68 3.55 14.43
CA LEU A 52 -6.24 3.65 14.08
C LEU A 52 -5.91 4.83 13.15
N GLN A 53 -6.92 5.52 12.59
CA GLN A 53 -6.76 6.76 11.82
C GLN A 53 -6.76 8.01 12.72
N THR A 54 -6.96 7.84 14.02
CA THR A 54 -7.03 8.91 15.02
C THR A 54 -5.92 8.74 16.05
N ASP A 55 -5.72 9.75 16.90
CA ASP A 55 -4.76 9.65 18.00
C ASP A 55 -5.22 8.64 19.05
N ILE A 56 -4.51 7.51 19.09
CA ILE A 56 -4.72 6.44 20.07
C ILE A 56 -3.45 6.27 20.88
N LYS A 57 -3.61 5.87 22.14
CA LYS A 57 -2.48 5.48 22.98
C LYS A 57 -1.90 4.17 22.46
N LEU A 58 -0.63 4.14 22.12
CA LEU A 58 0.09 2.92 21.77
C LEU A 58 0.67 2.24 23.02
N PRO A 59 0.86 0.91 23.01
CA PRO A 59 1.58 0.21 24.05
C PRO A 59 3.04 0.70 24.14
N GLU A 60 3.68 0.48 25.30
CA GLU A 60 5.09 0.80 25.45
C GLU A 60 5.95 -0.02 24.48
N LYS A 61 6.92 0.65 23.88
CA LYS A 61 7.86 0.01 22.95
C LYS A 61 8.83 -0.86 23.74
N THR A 62 8.71 -2.18 23.59
CA THR A 62 9.64 -3.14 24.23
C THR A 62 10.70 -3.67 23.25
N ARG A 63 10.44 -3.57 21.94
CA ARG A 63 11.35 -4.03 20.89
C ARG A 63 11.29 -3.19 19.62
N ASP A 64 12.33 -3.30 18.81
CA ASP A 64 12.35 -2.75 17.47
C ASP A 64 11.50 -3.61 16.52
N VAL A 65 10.78 -2.94 15.62
CA VAL A 65 9.94 -3.57 14.61
C VAL A 65 10.44 -3.15 13.24
N TYR A 66 10.63 -4.12 12.34
CA TYR A 66 11.10 -3.87 10.99
C TYR A 66 10.06 -4.31 9.96
N LEU A 67 9.79 -3.45 8.99
CA LEU A 67 8.95 -3.75 7.84
C LEU A 67 9.84 -4.23 6.69
N TYR A 68 9.64 -5.48 6.27
CA TYR A 68 10.29 -6.06 5.10
C TYR A 68 9.37 -5.97 3.89
N LEU A 69 9.72 -5.13 2.92
CA LEU A 69 8.90 -4.87 1.73
C LEU A 69 9.67 -5.31 0.48
N PRO A 70 9.39 -6.51 -0.07
CA PRO A 70 10.08 -6.98 -1.26
C PRO A 70 9.30 -6.61 -2.53
N TYR A 71 10.01 -6.20 -3.59
CA TYR A 71 9.42 -5.85 -4.90
C TYR A 71 8.47 -6.94 -5.44
N ARG A 72 8.85 -8.22 -5.27
CA ARG A 72 8.06 -9.38 -5.71
C ARG A 72 6.66 -9.44 -5.10
N MET A 73 6.39 -8.74 -3.99
CA MET A 73 5.06 -8.69 -3.37
C MET A 73 4.02 -8.02 -4.25
N LEU A 74 4.42 -7.19 -5.24
CA LEU A 74 3.50 -6.64 -6.25
C LEU A 74 2.68 -7.74 -6.95
N ASN A 75 3.27 -8.92 -7.17
CA ASN A 75 2.60 -10.02 -7.88
C ASN A 75 1.47 -10.66 -7.07
N ILE A 76 1.53 -10.57 -5.74
CA ILE A 76 0.55 -11.17 -4.82
C ILE A 76 -0.25 -10.11 -4.06
N LEU A 77 -0.01 -8.83 -4.32
CA LEU A 77 -0.68 -7.71 -3.64
C LEU A 77 -2.22 -7.78 -3.75
N PRO A 78 -2.82 -8.17 -4.90
CA PRO A 78 -4.27 -8.41 -4.97
C PRO A 78 -4.75 -9.48 -3.99
N THR A 79 -3.98 -10.55 -3.79
CA THR A 79 -4.32 -11.62 -2.83
C THR A 79 -4.16 -11.13 -1.40
N VAL A 80 -3.06 -10.43 -1.08
CA VAL A 80 -2.84 -9.78 0.22
C VAL A 80 -4.00 -8.82 0.53
N SER A 81 -4.56 -8.17 -0.50
CA SER A 81 -5.67 -7.22 -0.32
C SER A 81 -6.93 -7.85 0.27
N LEU A 82 -7.17 -9.13 0.02
CA LEU A 82 -8.36 -9.84 0.49
C LEU A 82 -8.44 -9.83 2.02
N PHE A 83 -7.31 -10.02 2.70
CA PHE A 83 -7.24 -10.07 4.15
C PHE A 83 -7.46 -8.70 4.80
N SER A 84 -7.00 -7.63 4.15
CA SER A 84 -7.21 -6.26 4.64
C SER A 84 -8.58 -5.68 4.28
N ASN A 85 -9.29 -6.30 3.34
CA ASN A 85 -10.50 -5.77 2.74
C ASN A 85 -11.71 -6.66 3.08
N MET A 86 -11.80 -7.02 4.35
CA MET A 86 -12.86 -7.82 4.93
C MET A 86 -13.51 -7.04 6.07
N ASP A 87 -14.81 -7.23 6.26
CA ASP A 87 -15.51 -6.91 7.49
C ASP A 87 -15.25 -8.02 8.49
N LEU A 88 -14.56 -7.69 9.59
CA LEU A 88 -14.14 -8.70 10.57
C LEU A 88 -15.27 -9.19 11.48
N MET A 89 -16.42 -8.52 11.48
CA MET A 89 -17.59 -8.97 12.23
C MET A 89 -18.47 -9.91 11.41
N THR A 90 -18.49 -9.75 10.08
CA THR A 90 -19.37 -10.54 9.19
C THR A 90 -18.63 -11.51 8.27
N GLY A 91 -17.31 -11.39 8.14
CA GLY A 91 -16.50 -12.14 7.17
C GLY A 91 -16.70 -11.72 5.71
N LYS A 92 -17.56 -10.73 5.44
CA LYS A 92 -17.87 -10.30 4.07
C LYS A 92 -16.76 -9.43 3.50
N GLY A 93 -16.42 -9.66 2.24
CA GLY A 93 -15.47 -8.82 1.51
C GLY A 93 -16.01 -7.41 1.28
N LYS A 94 -15.16 -6.40 1.48
CA LYS A 94 -15.43 -5.00 1.12
C LYS A 94 -15.15 -4.78 -0.38
N LYS A 95 -15.49 -3.60 -0.89
CA LYS A 95 -15.15 -3.20 -2.27
C LYS A 95 -13.63 -3.26 -2.47
N LYS A 96 -13.16 -4.07 -3.42
CA LYS A 96 -11.72 -4.24 -3.68
C LYS A 96 -11.14 -2.95 -4.29
N PRO A 97 -9.98 -2.47 -3.81
CA PRO A 97 -9.29 -1.40 -4.48
C PRO A 97 -8.87 -1.84 -5.89
N PHE A 98 -8.91 -0.92 -6.84
CA PHE A 98 -8.42 -1.17 -8.19
C PHE A 98 -6.88 -1.16 -8.18
N PHE A 99 -6.29 -2.26 -8.63
CA PHE A 99 -4.85 -2.40 -8.79
C PHE A 99 -4.56 -3.36 -9.93
N PHE A 100 -3.77 -2.89 -10.90
CA PHE A 100 -3.38 -3.65 -12.08
C PHE A 100 -1.90 -3.45 -12.34
N VAL A 101 -1.22 -4.53 -12.71
CA VAL A 101 0.23 -4.55 -13.01
C VAL A 101 0.41 -5.06 -14.43
N SER A 102 1.17 -4.31 -15.23
CA SER A 102 1.61 -4.76 -16.56
C SER A 102 3.13 -4.69 -16.69
N ARG A 103 3.72 -5.82 -17.08
CA ARG A 103 5.16 -5.96 -17.39
C ARG A 103 5.40 -6.18 -18.88
N GLN A 104 4.32 -6.40 -19.63
CA GLN A 104 4.32 -6.62 -21.06
C GLN A 104 3.34 -5.63 -21.65
N PHE A 105 3.88 -4.60 -22.30
CA PHE A 105 3.10 -3.56 -22.92
C PHE A 105 3.71 -3.21 -24.27
N LYS A 106 2.87 -2.73 -25.18
CA LYS A 106 3.29 -2.19 -26.48
C LYS A 106 3.07 -0.70 -26.46
N ASP A 107 4.15 0.05 -26.54
CA ASP A 107 4.10 1.50 -26.65
C ASP A 107 4.04 1.89 -28.13
N THR A 108 3.00 2.63 -28.53
CA THR A 108 2.85 3.22 -29.86
C THR A 108 2.72 4.74 -29.74
N ASN A 109 2.72 5.45 -30.88
CA ASN A 109 2.61 6.91 -30.87
C ASN A 109 1.30 7.40 -30.21
N SER A 110 0.20 6.65 -30.34
CA SER A 110 -1.12 7.05 -29.83
C SER A 110 -1.52 6.41 -28.51
N LYS A 111 -1.00 5.22 -28.19
CA LYS A 111 -1.42 4.46 -27.00
C LYS A 111 -0.31 3.62 -26.38
N ILE A 112 -0.50 3.25 -25.12
CA ILE A 112 0.24 2.17 -24.47
C ILE A 112 -0.73 1.02 -24.24
N ASP A 113 -0.53 -0.09 -24.96
CA ASP A 113 -1.35 -1.29 -24.84
C ASP A 113 -0.78 -2.19 -23.74
N PHE A 114 -1.49 -2.34 -22.63
CA PHE A 114 -1.06 -3.17 -21.49
C PHE A 114 -1.51 -4.63 -21.61
N GLY A 115 -2.18 -4.99 -22.71
CA GLY A 115 -2.83 -6.29 -22.91
C GLY A 115 -4.19 -6.42 -22.21
N ARG A 116 -4.88 -7.53 -22.48
CA ARG A 116 -6.18 -7.89 -21.86
C ARG A 116 -7.27 -6.82 -22.04
N GLY A 117 -7.21 -6.06 -23.13
CA GLY A 117 -8.17 -5.00 -23.43
C GLY A 117 -8.02 -3.73 -22.57
N ILE A 118 -6.88 -3.56 -21.90
CA ILE A 118 -6.56 -2.36 -21.11
C ILE A 118 -5.46 -1.57 -21.83
N TYR A 119 -5.71 -0.29 -22.09
CA TYR A 119 -4.70 0.57 -22.72
C TYR A 119 -4.80 2.01 -22.23
N LEU A 120 -3.68 2.71 -22.24
CA LEU A 120 -3.61 4.16 -22.03
C LEU A 120 -3.71 4.85 -23.38
N ASP A 121 -4.68 5.74 -23.54
CA ASP A 121 -4.77 6.67 -24.66
C ASP A 121 -3.97 7.93 -24.32
N LYS A 122 -2.92 8.21 -25.11
CA LYS A 122 -1.97 9.30 -24.83
C LYS A 122 -2.55 10.67 -25.15
N ALA A 123 -3.46 10.76 -26.13
CA ALA A 123 -4.08 12.01 -26.54
C ALA A 123 -5.05 12.52 -25.47
N THR A 124 -5.85 11.61 -24.91
CA THR A 124 -6.87 11.93 -23.90
C THR A 124 -6.39 11.72 -22.46
N SER A 125 -5.19 11.20 -22.26
CA SER A 125 -4.65 10.88 -20.93
C SER A 125 -5.61 10.04 -20.09
N SER A 126 -6.17 8.99 -20.71
CA SER A 126 -7.20 8.13 -20.11
C SER A 126 -6.84 6.65 -20.21
N ILE A 127 -7.22 5.87 -19.20
CA ILE A 127 -7.18 4.41 -19.24
C ILE A 127 -8.51 3.92 -19.81
N ILE A 128 -8.41 3.10 -20.85
CA ILE A 128 -9.56 2.43 -21.46
C ILE A 128 -9.64 1.00 -20.95
N ILE A 129 -10.81 0.61 -20.44
CA ILE A 129 -11.12 -0.74 -19.98
C ILE A 129 -12.47 -1.15 -20.57
N GLY A 130 -12.44 -2.00 -21.60
CA GLY A 130 -13.65 -2.30 -22.36
C GLY A 130 -14.22 -1.04 -23.00
N GLN A 131 -15.41 -0.61 -22.55
CA GLN A 131 -16.08 0.63 -23.02
C GLN A 131 -15.88 1.82 -22.08
N GLN A 132 -15.19 1.65 -20.95
CA GLN A 132 -14.99 2.71 -19.97
C GLN A 132 -13.78 3.57 -20.33
N HIS A 133 -13.97 4.89 -20.31
CA HIS A 133 -12.91 5.89 -20.45
C HIS A 133 -12.66 6.52 -19.09
N LEU A 134 -11.55 6.13 -18.44
CA LEU A 134 -11.23 6.56 -17.08
C LEU A 134 -10.07 7.57 -17.13
N PRO A 135 -10.29 8.86 -16.85
CA PRO A 135 -9.22 9.85 -16.88
C PRO A 135 -8.15 9.51 -15.85
N ILE A 136 -6.90 9.83 -16.19
CA ILE A 136 -5.76 9.64 -15.29
C ILE A 136 -5.61 10.88 -14.40
N LYS A 137 -5.54 10.66 -13.09
CA LYS A 137 -5.27 11.69 -12.10
C LYS A 137 -3.86 12.20 -12.20
N ARG A 138 -2.91 11.28 -12.16
CA ARG A 138 -1.48 11.56 -12.23
C ARG A 138 -0.74 10.43 -12.93
N PHE A 139 0.28 10.82 -13.69
CA PHE A 139 1.27 9.91 -14.23
C PHE A 139 2.55 10.10 -13.42
N VAL A 140 3.06 9.01 -12.85
CA VAL A 140 4.28 8.99 -12.05
C VAL A 140 5.31 8.14 -12.77
N LYS A 141 6.55 8.63 -12.89
CA LYS A 141 7.67 7.84 -13.37
C LYS A 141 8.70 7.71 -12.25
N THR A 142 9.09 6.47 -11.94
CA THR A 142 10.16 6.21 -10.98
C THR A 142 11.39 5.64 -11.66
N THR A 143 12.56 6.20 -11.33
CA THR A 143 13.84 5.83 -11.92
C THR A 143 14.96 5.82 -10.87
N TYR A 144 15.75 4.76 -10.78
CA TYR A 144 16.99 4.76 -10.00
C TYR A 144 18.13 5.38 -10.79
N ASN A 145 18.84 6.31 -10.16
CA ASN A 145 20.07 6.89 -10.71
C ASN A 145 21.27 5.93 -10.57
N LYS A 146 22.46 6.37 -10.99
CA LYS A 146 23.70 5.58 -10.90
C LYS A 146 24.13 5.22 -9.47
N GLU A 147 23.67 5.99 -8.47
CA GLU A 147 23.92 5.76 -7.04
C GLU A 147 22.84 4.89 -6.39
N ILE A 148 21.91 4.31 -7.17
CA ILE A 148 20.78 3.51 -6.65
C ILE A 148 19.84 4.34 -5.76
N LYS A 149 19.81 5.66 -5.94
CA LYS A 149 18.78 6.53 -5.32
C LYS A 149 17.58 6.64 -6.25
N LEU A 150 16.38 6.45 -5.70
CA LEU A 150 15.15 6.61 -6.46
C LEU A 150 14.91 8.09 -6.79
N GLN A 151 14.46 8.34 -8.01
CA GLN A 151 13.97 9.62 -8.50
C GLN A 151 12.51 9.43 -8.91
N THR A 152 11.65 10.35 -8.52
CA THR A 152 10.21 10.29 -8.79
C THR A 152 9.79 11.56 -9.51
N ASP A 153 9.29 11.40 -10.74
CA ASP A 153 8.67 12.48 -11.52
C ASP A 153 7.15 12.32 -11.47
N VAL A 154 6.43 13.36 -11.05
CA VAL A 154 4.98 13.33 -10.88
C VAL A 154 4.33 14.40 -11.75
N LYS A 155 3.54 13.96 -12.72
CA LYS A 155 2.71 14.84 -13.54
C LYS A 155 1.24 14.66 -13.18
N VAL A 156 0.64 15.67 -12.57
CA VAL A 156 -0.82 15.72 -12.35
C VAL A 156 -1.50 16.08 -13.67
N LEU A 157 -2.45 15.26 -14.10
CA LEU A 157 -3.15 15.40 -15.38
C LEU A 157 -4.61 15.83 -15.16
N ASN A 158 -5.27 15.29 -14.12
CA ASN A 158 -6.63 15.67 -13.75
C ASN A 158 -6.84 15.49 -12.24
N ALA A 159 -6.91 16.57 -11.47
CA ALA A 159 -7.00 16.49 -10.01
C ALA A 159 -8.25 15.76 -9.46
N THR A 160 -9.34 15.70 -10.22
CA THR A 160 -10.61 15.09 -9.81
C THR A 160 -10.76 13.64 -10.26
N ALA A 161 -9.84 13.13 -11.08
CA ALA A 161 -9.85 11.74 -11.51
C ALA A 161 -9.42 10.78 -10.39
N ASN A 162 -9.75 9.49 -10.54
CA ASN A 162 -9.58 8.48 -9.49
C ASN A 162 -8.46 7.47 -9.74
N LEU A 163 -7.87 7.44 -10.93
CA LEU A 163 -6.82 6.48 -11.29
C LEU A 163 -5.46 7.15 -11.44
N SER A 164 -4.43 6.57 -10.84
CA SER A 164 -3.05 6.95 -11.01
C SER A 164 -2.32 5.89 -11.85
N VAL A 165 -1.38 6.33 -12.68
CA VAL A 165 -0.49 5.44 -13.44
C VAL A 165 0.93 5.65 -12.95
N ILE A 166 1.64 4.57 -12.62
CA ILE A 166 3.05 4.60 -12.21
C ILE A 166 3.86 3.76 -13.19
N TYR A 167 4.84 4.36 -13.86
CA TYR A 167 5.84 3.65 -14.65
C TYR A 167 7.15 3.52 -13.87
N MET A 168 7.44 2.30 -13.41
CA MET A 168 8.67 1.95 -12.71
C MET A 168 9.73 1.57 -13.73
N SER A 169 10.49 2.54 -14.26
CA SER A 169 11.27 2.35 -15.48
C SER A 169 12.35 1.28 -15.36
N ASN A 170 13.05 1.19 -14.22
CA ASN A 170 14.12 0.20 -14.02
C ASN A 170 13.59 -1.24 -13.96
N TYR A 171 12.29 -1.42 -13.70
CA TYR A 171 11.64 -2.74 -13.68
C TYR A 171 10.82 -3.01 -14.94
N ASN A 172 10.79 -2.05 -15.88
CA ASN A 172 9.90 -2.06 -17.05
C ASN A 172 8.45 -2.45 -16.69
N THR A 173 7.90 -1.84 -15.63
CA THR A 173 6.60 -2.23 -15.05
C THR A 173 5.69 -1.02 -14.93
N PHE A 174 4.46 -1.15 -15.42
CA PHE A 174 3.37 -0.21 -15.17
C PHE A 174 2.46 -0.70 -14.04
N LEU A 175 2.06 0.24 -13.19
CA LEU A 175 0.98 0.07 -12.22
C LEU A 175 -0.16 1.01 -12.60
N ILE A 176 -1.38 0.51 -12.60
CA ILE A 176 -2.61 1.32 -12.70
C ILE A 176 -3.42 1.07 -11.44
N LEU A 177 -3.73 2.12 -10.71
CA LEU A 177 -4.27 1.96 -9.36
C LEU A 177 -5.16 3.11 -8.93
N ASP A 178 -6.13 2.81 -8.08
CA ASP A 178 -6.96 3.85 -7.47
C ASP A 178 -6.23 4.61 -6.35
N GLU A 179 -6.84 5.69 -5.86
CA GLU A 179 -6.25 6.50 -4.78
C GLU A 179 -6.08 5.73 -3.47
N LYS A 180 -6.95 4.76 -3.15
CA LYS A 180 -6.80 3.94 -1.94
C LYS A 180 -5.50 3.13 -2.01
N MET A 181 -5.25 2.51 -3.16
CA MET A 181 -4.02 1.76 -3.39
C MET A 181 -2.80 2.69 -3.51
N TYR A 182 -2.94 3.86 -4.13
CA TYR A 182 -1.84 4.83 -4.26
C TYR A 182 -1.34 5.25 -2.89
N ASN A 183 -2.25 5.55 -1.98
CA ASN A 183 -1.95 5.99 -0.62
C ASN A 183 -1.64 4.84 0.35
N SER A 184 -1.62 3.59 -0.13
CA SER A 184 -1.26 2.47 0.72
C SER A 184 0.20 2.52 1.14
N MET A 185 0.48 2.08 2.37
CA MET A 185 1.83 2.00 2.92
C MET A 185 2.77 1.25 1.99
N TYR A 186 2.34 0.14 1.39
CA TYR A 186 3.21 -0.59 0.47
C TYR A 186 3.58 0.23 -0.77
N ILE A 187 2.63 0.90 -1.43
CA ILE A 187 2.96 1.71 -2.61
C ILE A 187 3.82 2.91 -2.22
N GLN A 188 3.48 3.61 -1.15
CA GLN A 188 4.25 4.78 -0.68
C GLN A 188 5.68 4.39 -0.30
N LEU A 189 5.89 3.30 0.45
CA LEU A 189 7.21 2.91 0.94
C LEU A 189 8.03 2.10 -0.07
N MET A 190 7.43 1.14 -0.77
CA MET A 190 8.17 0.25 -1.69
C MET A 190 8.35 0.85 -3.08
N VAL A 191 7.30 1.48 -3.63
CA VAL A 191 7.28 1.93 -5.03
C VAL A 191 7.77 3.37 -5.16
N LEU A 192 7.44 4.23 -4.20
CA LEU A 192 7.71 5.66 -4.25
C LEU A 192 8.81 6.12 -3.29
N GLU A 193 9.24 5.29 -2.33
CA GLU A 193 10.17 5.67 -1.25
C GLU A 193 9.74 6.93 -0.47
N HIS A 194 8.44 7.16 -0.36
CA HIS A 194 7.86 8.28 0.38
C HIS A 194 7.54 7.85 1.81
N ALA A 195 8.57 7.72 2.65
CA ALA A 195 8.40 7.39 4.06
C ALA A 195 8.06 8.63 4.90
N ASP A 196 7.06 8.51 5.77
CA ASP A 196 6.87 9.45 6.86
C ASP A 196 8.00 9.27 7.89
N LYS A 197 8.89 10.27 7.97
CA LYS A 197 10.08 10.26 8.83
C LYS A 197 9.76 10.30 10.32
N ASN A 198 8.51 10.61 10.70
CA ASN A 198 8.06 10.52 12.08
C ASN A 198 7.67 9.07 12.44
N LEU A 199 7.32 8.25 11.45
CA LEU A 199 6.88 6.87 11.65
C LEU A 199 7.98 5.84 11.38
N PHE A 200 8.89 6.14 10.43
CA PHE A 200 9.86 5.17 9.94
C PHE A 200 11.27 5.75 9.79
N ASP A 201 12.27 4.92 10.11
CA ASP A 201 13.65 5.14 9.70
C ASP A 201 13.99 4.21 8.51
N GLU A 202 14.67 4.75 7.51
CA GLU A 202 15.14 4.02 6.33
C GLU A 202 16.39 3.20 6.70
N VAL A 203 16.30 1.87 6.61
CA VAL A 203 17.43 0.97 6.96
C VAL A 203 18.10 0.43 5.70
N ILE A 204 17.29 -0.11 4.77
CA ILE A 204 17.78 -0.62 3.48
C ILE A 204 16.87 -0.10 2.38
N LEU A 205 17.43 0.63 1.42
CA LEU A 205 16.73 1.11 0.23
C LEU A 205 17.27 0.46 -1.05
N ASN A 206 17.05 -0.84 -1.23
CA ASN A 206 17.47 -1.56 -2.43
C ASN A 206 16.30 -1.71 -3.43
N PRO A 207 16.54 -1.71 -4.76
CA PRO A 207 15.47 -1.95 -5.75
C PRO A 207 14.67 -3.23 -5.54
N GLN A 208 15.26 -4.31 -5.03
CA GLN A 208 14.54 -5.56 -4.81
C GLN A 208 13.82 -5.61 -3.46
N VAL A 209 14.27 -4.84 -2.48
CA VAL A 209 13.75 -4.86 -1.11
C VAL A 209 13.96 -3.54 -0.41
N LYS A 210 12.94 -3.08 0.30
CA LYS A 210 13.03 -1.99 1.25
C LYS A 210 12.83 -2.51 2.67
N ILE A 211 13.69 -2.07 3.58
CA ILE A 211 13.55 -2.35 5.01
C ILE A 211 13.45 -1.02 5.75
N TYR A 212 12.36 -0.87 6.50
CA TYR A 212 12.09 0.30 7.33
C TYR A 212 12.00 -0.13 8.79
N LYS A 213 12.54 0.66 9.70
CA LYS A 213 12.40 0.49 11.15
C LYS A 213 11.27 1.36 11.65
N LEU A 214 10.35 0.78 12.43
CA LEU A 214 9.25 1.51 13.06
C LEU A 214 9.74 2.34 14.24
N LYS A 215 9.35 3.61 14.29
CA LYS A 215 9.70 4.57 15.36
C LYS A 215 8.68 4.59 16.50
N VAL A 216 7.40 4.50 16.14
CA VAL A 216 6.25 4.49 17.05
C VAL A 216 6.03 3.14 17.71
#